data_AF-A0A4Z0FQP3-F1
#
_entry.id   AF-A0A4Z0FQP3-F1
#
_cell.length_a   1.000
_cell.length_b   1.000
_cell.length_c   1.000
_cell.angle_alpha   90.00
_cell.angle_beta   90.00
_cell.angle_gamma   90.00
#
_symmetry.space_group_name_H-M   'P 1'
#
loop_
_entity.id
_entity.type
_entity.pdbx_description
1 polymer ?
#
loop_
_entity_poly.entity_id
_entity_poly.type
_entity_poly.pdbx_seq_one_letter_code
_entity_poly.pdbx_strand_id
1 'polypeptide(L)'
;HPTALHTHTDNPDHQLHLPFTWTGTTLWATNAHTIRIHLTPTPTGHHLHITDTTGDPILTADAVTVRPTTPEQLRALAAPAVEGLFTVEWSPAAGTREGADPARRLPAESVAEQWAVLDGGPLPLGSARPGPRRHADLPALLGALDAGAPVPSLVLVGVPEADADGEPSAAALALATELLELAQRWLAEPRLGEARLAVVTRSAMTVDGVDASGPDPAAAGVWGLLRSAQTENPGRFLLVDVDAATEGDQLLAGVSQAVECEEPQLALRGGRVLVPRLVRADMRDTLVPPPGVPAWRLASVGAATVESVSVVPCPEVLEPLASGQVRISVRAAGINFRDVLILLGMYPDEGVFRGSEGAGVVLETAPDVTAFAPGDRVMGLFEGAFGPIAVADARGLTTIPPDWTYDQAAAVPVAYLTAWYGLVDLADLQPHDNLLIHAATGGVGMAATHIARHLGAHIHTTAHPDKHHVLEHLGIDADHRASSRTLDFETTYRTTTNGHGMDVVLNSLAGEYTDASLRLLAPGGRFIEMGKTDIRDPEHIATHHPHITYHHYDLVTAAGLDHIAHILTTLNHLFTTSQLPPLPTHT
;
A
#
# COMPACT_ATOMS: atom_id res chain seq x y z
N HIS A 1 5.31 -18.20 -25.47
CA HIS A 1 6.54 -17.42 -25.67
C HIS A 1 7.43 -18.10 -26.73
N PRO A 2 8.10 -17.39 -27.66
CA PRO A 2 8.90 -18.00 -28.74
C PRO A 2 10.05 -18.89 -28.26
N THR A 3 10.66 -18.57 -27.11
CA THR A 3 11.70 -19.44 -26.50
C THR A 3 11.15 -20.81 -26.06
N ALA A 4 9.84 -20.91 -25.79
CA ALA A 4 9.21 -22.20 -25.52
C ALA A 4 9.03 -23.04 -26.81
N LEU A 5 8.90 -22.39 -27.98
CA LEU A 5 8.74 -23.05 -29.28
C LEU A 5 10.08 -23.58 -29.86
N HIS A 6 11.23 -23.06 -29.40
CA HIS A 6 12.56 -23.50 -29.84
C HIS A 6 13.13 -24.70 -29.06
N THR A 7 12.38 -25.29 -28.12
CA THR A 7 12.88 -26.40 -27.28
C THR A 7 12.82 -27.80 -27.92
N HIS A 8 12.42 -27.93 -29.18
CA HIS A 8 12.55 -29.18 -29.91
C HIS A 8 13.81 -29.21 -30.76
N THR A 9 14.95 -29.59 -30.16
CA THR A 9 15.86 -30.57 -30.78
C THR A 9 16.95 -31.17 -29.88
N ASP A 10 17.37 -30.59 -28.75
CA ASP A 10 18.53 -31.12 -27.99
C ASP A 10 18.49 -30.93 -26.45
N ASN A 11 17.36 -31.17 -25.77
CA ASN A 11 17.33 -31.18 -24.28
C ASN A 11 16.93 -32.56 -23.72
N PRO A 12 17.86 -33.32 -23.08
CA PRO A 12 17.55 -34.63 -22.50
C PRO A 12 16.60 -34.56 -21.28
N ASP A 13 16.46 -33.40 -20.61
CA ASP A 13 15.73 -33.26 -19.34
C ASP A 13 14.31 -32.68 -19.47
N HIS A 14 13.78 -32.47 -20.69
CA HIS A 14 12.43 -31.90 -20.93
C HIS A 14 12.15 -30.55 -20.23
N GLN A 15 13.19 -29.80 -19.85
CA GLN A 15 13.05 -28.48 -19.20
C GLN A 15 12.71 -27.39 -20.23
N LEU A 16 11.68 -26.61 -19.94
CA LEU A 16 11.28 -25.42 -20.70
C LEU A 16 12.05 -24.21 -20.20
N HIS A 17 12.51 -23.33 -21.09
CA HIS A 17 13.23 -22.12 -20.68
C HIS A 17 12.35 -20.87 -20.85
N LEU A 18 12.08 -20.19 -19.74
CA LEU A 18 11.32 -18.93 -19.71
C LEU A 18 12.25 -17.73 -19.54
N PRO A 19 11.98 -16.60 -20.20
CA PRO A 19 12.64 -15.32 -19.89
C PRO A 19 12.51 -14.99 -18.41
N PHE A 20 13.62 -14.56 -17.80
CA PHE A 20 13.68 -14.21 -16.39
C PHE A 20 14.08 -12.75 -16.20
N THR A 21 15.32 -12.38 -16.53
CA THR A 21 15.78 -10.99 -16.48
C THR A 21 15.92 -10.40 -17.88
N TRP A 22 15.44 -9.17 -18.02
CA TRP A 22 15.56 -8.36 -19.23
C TRP A 22 16.46 -7.17 -18.93
N THR A 23 17.41 -6.87 -19.80
CA THR A 23 18.36 -5.77 -19.65
C THR A 23 18.46 -5.01 -20.96
N GLY A 24 18.58 -3.68 -20.88
CA GLY A 24 18.64 -2.82 -22.06
C GLY A 24 17.39 -2.91 -22.94
N THR A 25 16.21 -2.90 -22.30
CA THR A 25 14.93 -2.97 -23.02
C THR A 25 14.49 -1.61 -23.53
N THR A 26 14.20 -1.51 -24.82
CA THR A 26 13.63 -0.32 -25.45
C THR A 26 12.38 -0.72 -26.22
N LEU A 27 11.26 -0.06 -25.92
CA LEU A 27 10.01 -0.18 -26.66
C LEU A 27 9.90 0.99 -27.64
N TRP A 28 9.69 0.67 -28.91
CA TRP A 28 9.69 1.63 -30.02
C TRP A 28 8.28 1.87 -30.57
N ALA A 29 7.41 0.86 -30.56
CA ALA A 29 6.04 0.95 -31.05
C ALA A 29 5.11 -0.08 -30.37
N THR A 30 3.80 0.21 -30.31
CA THR A 30 2.79 -0.64 -29.64
C THR A 30 1.63 -1.10 -30.53
N ASN A 31 1.55 -0.61 -31.78
CA ASN A 31 0.36 -0.81 -32.64
C ASN A 31 0.51 -1.93 -33.69
N ALA A 32 1.46 -2.85 -33.51
CA ALA A 32 1.68 -3.93 -34.47
C ALA A 32 0.77 -5.13 -34.19
N HIS A 33 -0.05 -5.51 -35.19
CA HIS A 33 -0.91 -6.70 -35.11
C HIS A 33 -0.18 -7.99 -35.51
N THR A 34 1.02 -7.89 -36.09
CA THR A 34 1.86 -9.02 -36.47
C THR A 34 3.32 -8.63 -36.31
N ILE A 35 4.09 -9.48 -35.64
CA ILE A 35 5.48 -9.21 -35.29
C ILE A 35 6.40 -10.30 -35.81
N ARG A 36 7.65 -9.94 -36.11
CA ARG A 36 8.77 -10.84 -36.34
C ARG A 36 9.74 -10.74 -35.18
N ILE A 37 10.20 -11.89 -34.72
CA ILE A 37 11.05 -11.98 -33.54
C ILE A 37 12.37 -12.61 -33.97
N HIS A 38 13.47 -11.91 -33.70
CA HIS A 38 14.81 -12.40 -33.90
C HIS A 38 15.50 -12.59 -32.54
N LEU A 39 16.00 -13.80 -32.31
CA LEU A 39 16.70 -14.19 -31.09
C LEU A 39 18.14 -14.54 -31.44
N THR A 40 19.10 -13.84 -30.83
CA THR A 40 20.52 -14.17 -30.97
C THR A 40 21.03 -14.78 -29.67
N PRO A 41 21.49 -16.04 -29.64
CA PRO A 41 21.92 -16.69 -28.39
C PRO A 41 23.16 -16.02 -27.77
N THR A 42 23.21 -16.03 -26.44
CA THR A 42 24.34 -15.59 -25.59
C THR A 42 24.65 -16.68 -24.54
N PRO A 43 25.77 -16.61 -23.80
CA PRO A 43 26.12 -17.62 -22.80
C PRO A 43 25.08 -17.81 -21.68
N THR A 44 24.24 -16.81 -21.41
CA THR A 44 23.27 -16.82 -20.30
C THR A 44 21.82 -16.60 -20.77
N GLY A 45 21.56 -16.52 -22.07
CA GLY A 45 20.24 -16.19 -22.62
C GLY A 45 20.25 -15.80 -24.10
N HIS A 46 19.55 -14.71 -24.44
CA HIS A 46 19.42 -14.22 -25.81
C HIS A 46 19.45 -12.67 -25.89
N HIS A 47 19.95 -12.12 -26.99
CA HIS A 47 19.53 -10.79 -27.45
C HIS A 47 18.18 -10.92 -28.17
N LEU A 48 17.28 -9.97 -27.96
CA LEU A 48 15.95 -9.98 -28.56
C LEU A 48 15.74 -8.73 -29.41
N HIS A 49 15.31 -8.94 -30.66
CA HIS A 49 14.91 -7.88 -31.56
C HIS A 49 13.55 -8.21 -32.18
N ILE A 50 12.54 -7.42 -31.87
CA ILE A 50 11.18 -7.54 -32.39
C ILE A 50 10.94 -6.43 -33.40
N THR A 51 10.49 -6.80 -34.59
CA THR A 51 10.07 -5.86 -35.64
C THR A 51 8.65 -6.13 -36.06
N ASP A 52 8.01 -5.17 -36.73
CA ASP A 52 6.79 -5.43 -37.48
C ASP A 52 7.08 -6.20 -38.79
N THR A 53 6.08 -6.28 -39.65
CA THR A 53 6.19 -6.93 -40.97
C THR A 53 7.01 -6.13 -41.99
N THR A 54 7.17 -4.81 -41.81
CA THR A 54 7.99 -3.93 -42.65
C THR A 54 9.45 -3.89 -42.21
N GLY A 55 9.75 -4.39 -41.01
CA GLY A 55 11.10 -4.45 -40.45
C GLY A 55 11.41 -3.30 -39.48
N ASP A 56 10.42 -2.46 -39.17
CA ASP A 56 10.58 -1.37 -38.22
C ASP A 56 10.60 -1.94 -36.79
N PRO A 57 11.51 -1.45 -35.92
CA PRO A 57 11.66 -1.99 -34.58
C PRO A 57 10.42 -1.69 -33.74
N ILE A 58 9.98 -2.72 -33.01
CA ILE A 58 8.90 -2.65 -32.01
C ILE A 58 9.50 -2.72 -30.61
N LEU A 59 10.41 -3.68 -30.38
CA LEU A 59 11.06 -3.87 -29.08
C LEU A 59 12.46 -4.44 -29.27
N THR A 60 13.42 -3.91 -28.53
CA THR A 60 14.78 -4.45 -28.45
C THR A 60 15.13 -4.75 -27.01
N ALA A 61 15.85 -5.83 -26.76
CA ALA A 61 16.45 -6.12 -25.46
C ALA A 61 17.89 -6.61 -25.63
N ASP A 62 18.81 -5.92 -24.96
CA ASP A 62 20.24 -6.24 -24.98
C ASP A 62 20.56 -7.55 -24.28
N ALA A 63 19.77 -7.98 -23.30
CA ALA A 63 19.87 -9.34 -22.78
C ALA A 63 18.54 -9.82 -22.22
N VAL A 64 18.18 -11.05 -22.55
CA VAL A 64 17.06 -11.79 -21.99
C VAL A 64 17.63 -13.09 -21.45
N THR A 65 17.89 -13.14 -20.15
CA THR A 65 18.31 -14.39 -19.50
C THR A 65 17.13 -15.33 -19.39
N VAL A 66 17.39 -16.63 -19.44
CA VAL A 66 16.34 -17.64 -19.34
C VAL A 66 16.59 -18.57 -18.15
N ARG A 67 15.52 -19.07 -17.54
CA ARG A 67 15.59 -20.06 -16.47
C ARG A 67 14.77 -21.31 -16.80
N PRO A 68 15.22 -22.49 -16.37
CA PRO A 68 14.46 -23.72 -16.55
C PRO A 68 13.17 -23.69 -15.72
N THR A 69 12.10 -24.21 -16.30
CA THR A 69 10.79 -24.41 -15.70
C THR A 69 10.24 -25.77 -16.13
N THR A 70 9.32 -26.32 -15.34
CA THR A 70 8.65 -27.58 -15.66
C THR A 70 7.33 -27.35 -16.40
N PRO A 71 6.89 -28.29 -17.26
CA PRO A 71 5.55 -28.24 -17.86
C PRO A 71 4.42 -28.15 -16.84
N GLU A 72 4.58 -28.76 -15.66
CA GLU A 72 3.63 -28.71 -14.55
C GLU A 72 3.48 -27.29 -13.98
N GLN A 73 4.59 -26.58 -13.75
CA GLN A 73 4.58 -25.17 -13.33
C GLN A 73 3.95 -24.27 -14.39
N LEU A 74 4.22 -24.51 -15.68
CA LEU A 74 3.61 -23.75 -16.77
C LEU A 74 2.10 -23.99 -16.89
N ARG A 75 1.64 -25.24 -16.69
CA ARG A 75 0.20 -25.57 -16.66
C ARG A 75 -0.50 -24.96 -15.45
N ALA A 76 0.17 -24.86 -14.30
CA ALA A 76 -0.35 -24.15 -13.13
C ALA A 76 -0.54 -22.65 -13.43
N LEU A 77 0.42 -22.01 -14.10
CA LEU A 77 0.31 -20.61 -14.58
C LEU A 77 -0.77 -20.42 -15.66
N ALA A 78 -1.08 -21.47 -16.43
CA ALA A 78 -2.09 -21.48 -17.48
C ALA A 78 -3.45 -22.01 -17.02
N ALA A 79 -3.61 -22.33 -15.73
CA ALA A 79 -4.88 -22.83 -15.20
C ALA A 79 -5.98 -21.80 -15.48
N PRO A 80 -7.17 -22.22 -15.94
CA PRO A 80 -8.24 -21.30 -16.25
C PRO A 80 -8.61 -20.48 -15.01
N ALA A 81 -8.81 -19.17 -15.21
CA ALA A 81 -9.67 -18.37 -14.34
C ALA A 81 -10.96 -19.17 -14.06
N VAL A 82 -11.43 -19.16 -12.81
CA VAL A 82 -12.65 -19.87 -12.42
C VAL A 82 -13.76 -19.53 -13.43
N GLU A 83 -14.30 -20.55 -14.09
CA GLU A 83 -15.36 -20.32 -15.07
C GLU A 83 -16.57 -19.69 -14.39
N GLY A 84 -16.94 -18.48 -14.81
CA GLY A 84 -18.15 -17.79 -14.36
C GLY A 84 -17.96 -16.68 -13.32
N LEU A 85 -16.73 -16.46 -12.81
CA LEU A 85 -16.44 -15.29 -11.97
C LEU A 85 -16.00 -14.10 -12.81
N PHE A 86 -16.61 -12.94 -12.57
CA PHE A 86 -16.27 -11.68 -13.21
C PHE A 86 -15.96 -10.62 -12.16
N THR A 87 -15.03 -9.73 -12.47
CA THR A 87 -14.67 -8.57 -11.65
C THR A 87 -14.76 -7.30 -12.49
N VAL A 88 -14.85 -6.14 -11.81
CA VAL A 88 -14.78 -4.84 -12.48
C VAL A 88 -13.32 -4.44 -12.59
N GLU A 89 -12.85 -4.26 -13.82
CA GLU A 89 -11.54 -3.69 -14.13
C GLU A 89 -11.74 -2.24 -14.61
N TRP A 90 -10.87 -1.34 -14.14
CA TRP A 90 -10.84 0.05 -14.57
C TRP A 90 -9.80 0.22 -15.67
N SER A 91 -10.26 0.16 -16.92
CA SER A 91 -9.39 0.29 -18.10
C SER A 91 -9.31 1.75 -18.56
N PRO A 92 -8.18 2.21 -19.12
CA PRO A 92 -8.11 3.52 -19.79
C PRO A 92 -9.21 3.70 -20.83
N ALA A 93 -9.86 4.87 -20.84
CA ALA A 93 -10.85 5.19 -21.85
C ALA A 93 -10.25 5.12 -23.26
N ALA A 94 -11.06 4.76 -24.27
CA ALA A 94 -10.58 4.79 -25.65
C ALA A 94 -10.11 6.19 -26.04
N GLY A 95 -9.03 6.29 -26.81
CA GLY A 95 -8.45 7.57 -27.24
C GLY A 95 -7.55 8.28 -26.21
N THR A 96 -7.36 7.69 -25.02
CA THR A 96 -6.37 8.16 -24.03
C THR A 96 -4.96 7.90 -24.57
N ARG A 97 -4.35 8.90 -25.21
CA ARG A 97 -2.92 8.90 -25.48
C ARG A 97 -2.20 9.40 -24.24
N GLU A 98 -1.19 8.68 -23.75
CA GLU A 98 -0.19 9.27 -22.87
C GLU A 98 0.38 10.51 -23.57
N GLY A 99 0.22 11.68 -22.95
CA GLY A 99 0.59 12.95 -23.57
C GLY A 99 -0.39 13.47 -24.64
N ALA A 100 -1.69 13.20 -24.51
CA ALA A 100 -2.72 13.79 -25.37
C ALA A 100 -2.53 15.31 -25.50
N ASP A 101 -2.47 15.78 -26.76
CA ASP A 101 -2.26 17.17 -27.13
C ASP A 101 -3.30 18.07 -26.45
N PRO A 102 -2.89 19.09 -25.67
CA PRO A 102 -3.80 20.05 -25.05
C PRO A 102 -4.70 20.79 -26.05
N ALA A 103 -4.45 20.66 -27.37
CA ALA A 103 -5.26 21.24 -28.43
C ALA A 103 -6.62 20.54 -28.71
N ARG A 104 -6.91 19.38 -28.11
CA ARG A 104 -8.24 18.71 -28.28
C ARG A 104 -9.28 19.10 -27.23
N ARG A 105 -8.97 20.05 -26.35
CA ARG A 105 -9.93 20.62 -25.38
C ARG A 105 -11.07 21.31 -26.15
N LEU A 106 -12.32 21.10 -25.76
CA LEU A 106 -13.37 22.06 -26.08
C LEU A 106 -12.87 23.46 -25.66
N PRO A 107 -12.96 24.50 -26.52
CA PRO A 107 -12.60 25.84 -26.12
C PRO A 107 -13.31 26.19 -24.81
N ALA A 108 -12.61 26.80 -23.84
CA ALA A 108 -13.19 27.12 -22.53
C ALA A 108 -14.50 27.93 -22.63
N GLU A 109 -14.64 28.72 -23.71
CA GLU A 109 -15.85 29.45 -24.06
C GLU A 109 -17.03 28.52 -24.41
N SER A 110 -16.79 27.42 -25.15
CA SER A 110 -17.82 26.42 -25.49
C SER A 110 -18.32 25.67 -24.26
N VAL A 111 -17.43 25.35 -23.31
CA VAL A 111 -17.80 24.71 -22.04
C VAL A 111 -18.62 25.67 -21.16
N ALA A 112 -18.21 26.94 -21.08
CA ALA A 112 -18.91 27.96 -20.32
C ALA A 112 -20.32 28.28 -20.85
N GLU A 113 -20.57 28.08 -22.14
CA GLU A 113 -21.88 28.31 -22.76
C GLU A 113 -22.81 27.11 -22.71
N GLN A 114 -22.27 25.88 -22.77
CA GLN A 114 -23.06 24.67 -22.91
C GLN A 114 -23.26 23.91 -21.59
N TRP A 115 -22.41 24.14 -20.59
CA TRP A 115 -22.45 23.39 -19.33
C TRP A 115 -22.85 24.26 -18.15
N ALA A 116 -23.45 23.63 -17.14
CA ALA A 116 -23.79 24.26 -15.88
C ALA A 116 -23.32 23.42 -14.68
N VAL A 117 -23.29 24.05 -13.50
CA VAL A 117 -22.97 23.43 -12.21
C VAL A 117 -24.08 23.76 -11.23
N LEU A 118 -24.51 22.77 -10.45
CA LEU A 118 -25.36 22.97 -9.27
C LEU A 118 -24.46 23.01 -8.02
N ASP A 119 -24.54 24.09 -7.26
CA ASP A 119 -23.77 24.29 -6.02
C ASP A 119 -24.39 23.48 -4.85
N GLY A 120 -24.40 22.15 -4.98
CA GLY A 120 -24.95 21.21 -3.98
C GLY A 120 -23.89 20.42 -3.19
N GLY A 121 -22.63 20.43 -3.64
CA GLY A 121 -21.53 19.72 -3.00
C GLY A 121 -20.16 20.14 -3.53
N PRO A 122 -19.06 19.69 -2.91
CA PRO A 122 -17.72 20.11 -3.28
C PRO A 122 -17.36 19.61 -4.68
N LEU A 123 -16.91 20.53 -5.52
CA LEU A 123 -16.31 20.21 -6.82
C LEU A 123 -14.93 20.85 -6.88
N PRO A 124 -13.92 20.20 -7.50
CA PRO A 124 -12.57 20.77 -7.68
C PRO A 124 -12.52 21.93 -8.70
N LEU A 125 -13.61 22.67 -8.87
CA LEU A 125 -13.73 23.81 -9.76
C LEU A 125 -13.43 25.10 -8.99
N GLY A 126 -12.28 25.72 -9.27
CA GLY A 126 -11.91 27.02 -8.72
C GLY A 126 -12.83 28.16 -9.19
N SER A 127 -12.64 29.36 -8.64
CA SER A 127 -13.43 30.56 -8.98
C SER A 127 -12.98 31.29 -10.26
N ALA A 128 -11.91 30.82 -10.91
CA ALA A 128 -11.34 31.46 -12.10
C ALA A 128 -12.19 31.15 -13.36
N ARG A 129 -12.47 32.18 -14.17
CA ARG A 129 -13.25 32.12 -15.42
C ARG A 129 -12.30 32.07 -16.63
N PRO A 130 -12.70 31.44 -17.76
CA PRO A 130 -14.05 30.94 -18.11
C PRO A 130 -14.30 29.49 -17.65
N GLY A 131 -15.46 29.23 -17.04
CA GLY A 131 -15.92 27.90 -16.64
C GLY A 131 -17.45 27.78 -16.71
N PRO A 132 -18.03 26.59 -16.45
CA PRO A 132 -19.48 26.35 -16.51
C PRO A 132 -20.31 27.35 -15.70
N ARG A 133 -21.54 27.63 -16.13
CA ARG A 133 -22.46 28.52 -15.41
C ARG A 133 -22.88 27.90 -14.09
N ARG A 134 -22.73 28.62 -12.98
CA ARG A 134 -23.13 28.13 -11.66
C ARG A 134 -24.55 28.55 -11.30
N HIS A 135 -25.31 27.62 -10.74
CA HIS A 135 -26.62 27.82 -10.16
C HIS A 135 -26.62 27.23 -8.75
N ALA A 136 -27.31 27.86 -7.81
CA ALA A 136 -27.36 27.38 -6.42
C ALA A 136 -27.91 25.94 -6.33
N ASP A 137 -28.97 25.66 -7.09
CA ASP A 137 -29.67 24.38 -7.10
C ASP A 137 -30.46 24.20 -8.41
N LEU A 138 -31.16 23.06 -8.54
CA LEU A 138 -32.01 22.78 -9.70
C LEU A 138 -33.13 23.84 -9.86
N PRO A 139 -33.88 24.27 -8.82
CA PRO A 139 -34.83 25.38 -8.94
C PRO A 139 -34.25 26.67 -9.52
N ALA A 140 -33.03 27.07 -9.11
CA ALA A 140 -32.35 28.25 -9.65
C ALA A 140 -31.96 28.09 -11.12
N LEU A 141 -31.57 26.88 -11.55
CA LEU A 141 -31.38 26.56 -12.97
C LEU A 141 -32.70 26.71 -13.74
N LEU A 142 -33.79 26.13 -13.24
CA LEU A 142 -35.11 26.22 -13.90
C LEU A 142 -35.60 27.67 -14.00
N GLY A 143 -35.40 28.48 -12.95
CA GLY A 143 -35.73 29.91 -12.99
C GLY A 143 -34.91 30.69 -14.02
N ALA A 144 -33.66 30.30 -14.28
CA ALA A 144 -32.86 30.89 -15.36
C ALA A 144 -33.39 30.48 -16.75
N LEU A 145 -33.84 29.23 -16.92
CA LEU A 145 -34.50 28.77 -18.15
C LEU A 145 -35.83 29.51 -18.37
N ASP A 146 -36.60 29.76 -17.32
CA ASP A 146 -37.82 30.58 -17.36
C ASP A 146 -37.53 32.02 -17.81
N ALA A 147 -36.36 32.54 -17.43
CA ALA A 147 -35.87 33.85 -17.87
C ALA A 147 -35.25 33.86 -19.29
N GLY A 148 -35.30 32.72 -20.01
CA GLY A 148 -34.83 32.61 -21.40
C GLY A 148 -33.36 32.22 -21.56
N ALA A 149 -32.70 31.72 -20.51
CA ALA A 149 -31.37 31.14 -20.66
C ALA A 149 -31.41 29.87 -21.53
N PRO A 150 -30.35 29.55 -22.29
CA PRO A 150 -30.27 28.31 -23.05
C PRO A 150 -30.24 27.09 -22.12
N VAL A 151 -30.80 25.98 -22.58
CA VAL A 151 -30.73 24.69 -21.88
C VAL A 151 -29.29 24.16 -21.94
N PRO A 152 -28.66 23.83 -20.80
CA PRO A 152 -27.33 23.23 -20.80
C PRO A 152 -27.37 21.80 -21.34
N SER A 153 -26.34 21.38 -22.07
CA SER A 153 -26.18 19.99 -22.52
C SER A 153 -25.70 19.06 -21.40
N LEU A 154 -24.98 19.62 -20.41
CA LEU A 154 -24.46 18.91 -19.26
C LEU A 154 -24.57 19.76 -17.99
N VAL A 155 -24.97 19.14 -16.88
CA VAL A 155 -25.05 19.77 -15.56
C VAL A 155 -24.24 18.96 -14.57
N LEU A 156 -23.22 19.55 -13.94
CA LEU A 156 -22.40 18.89 -12.93
C LEU A 156 -22.95 19.15 -11.52
N VAL A 157 -22.93 18.14 -10.66
CA VAL A 157 -23.23 18.26 -9.24
C VAL A 157 -22.23 17.43 -8.44
N GLY A 158 -21.63 18.05 -7.41
CA GLY A 158 -20.74 17.37 -6.48
C GLY A 158 -21.55 16.67 -5.40
N VAL A 159 -21.09 15.49 -4.99
CA VAL A 159 -21.64 14.75 -3.85
C VAL A 159 -20.84 15.14 -2.61
N PRO A 160 -21.48 15.61 -1.52
CA PRO A 160 -20.78 15.92 -0.28
C PRO A 160 -20.18 14.66 0.34
N GLU A 161 -19.01 14.81 0.94
CA GLU A 161 -18.41 13.76 1.78
C GLU A 161 -19.27 13.57 3.03
N ALA A 162 -19.46 12.31 3.44
CA ALA A 162 -20.16 12.01 4.67
C ALA A 162 -19.38 12.56 5.88
N ASP A 163 -20.09 13.05 6.89
CA ASP A 163 -19.48 13.47 8.15
C ASP A 163 -18.77 12.29 8.81
N ALA A 164 -17.47 12.43 9.07
CA ALA A 164 -16.63 11.37 9.61
C ALA A 164 -17.05 10.95 11.02
N ASP A 165 -17.75 11.83 11.76
CA ASP A 165 -18.25 11.58 13.11
C ASP A 165 -19.66 10.94 13.14
N GLY A 166 -20.30 10.79 11.97
CA GLY A 166 -21.66 10.26 11.84
C GLY A 166 -21.74 8.73 11.72
N GLU A 167 -22.93 8.15 11.95
CA GLU A 167 -23.17 6.73 11.65
C GLU A 167 -23.13 6.52 10.12
N PRO A 168 -22.20 5.69 9.57
CA PRO A 168 -22.00 5.60 8.11
C PRO A 168 -23.24 5.17 7.33
N SER A 169 -24.06 4.29 7.91
CA SER A 169 -25.31 3.79 7.34
C SER A 169 -26.35 4.90 7.16
N ALA A 170 -26.48 5.79 8.17
CA ALA A 170 -27.42 6.89 8.18
C ALA A 170 -26.99 7.98 7.18
N ALA A 171 -25.68 8.29 7.13
CA ALA A 171 -25.12 9.21 6.15
C ALA A 171 -25.34 8.72 4.71
N ALA A 172 -25.08 7.43 4.44
CA ALA A 172 -25.33 6.83 3.14
C ALA A 172 -26.82 6.90 2.73
N LEU A 173 -27.74 6.64 3.66
CA LEU A 173 -29.18 6.70 3.40
C LEU A 173 -29.65 8.14 3.10
N ALA A 174 -29.19 9.12 3.88
CA ALA A 174 -29.52 10.53 3.67
C ALA A 174 -29.05 10.98 2.28
N LEU A 175 -27.78 10.69 1.95
CA LEU A 175 -27.19 11.02 0.67
C LEU A 175 -27.93 10.38 -0.52
N ALA A 176 -28.25 9.08 -0.41
CA ALA A 176 -29.03 8.39 -1.44
C ALA A 176 -30.44 8.98 -1.60
N THR A 177 -31.06 9.43 -0.51
CA THR A 177 -32.39 10.06 -0.55
C THR A 177 -32.35 11.41 -1.27
N GLU A 178 -31.38 12.26 -0.95
CA GLU A 178 -31.21 13.56 -1.62
C GLU A 178 -30.94 13.41 -3.11
N LEU A 179 -30.05 12.47 -3.48
CA LEU A 179 -29.75 12.20 -4.89
C LEU A 179 -30.95 11.58 -5.63
N LEU A 180 -31.74 10.73 -4.97
CA LEU A 180 -32.98 10.21 -5.54
C LEU A 180 -33.98 11.32 -5.84
N GLU A 181 -34.19 12.25 -4.90
CA GLU A 181 -35.08 13.40 -5.11
C GLU A 181 -34.59 14.33 -6.23
N LEU A 182 -33.27 14.53 -6.33
CA LEU A 182 -32.67 15.29 -7.44
C LEU A 182 -32.90 14.58 -8.77
N ALA A 183 -32.62 13.26 -8.84
CA ALA A 183 -32.81 12.47 -10.05
C ALA A 183 -34.29 12.44 -10.49
N GLN A 184 -35.23 12.30 -9.56
CA GLN A 184 -36.66 12.32 -9.86
C GLN A 184 -37.09 13.68 -10.43
N ARG A 185 -36.67 14.80 -9.81
CA ARG A 185 -36.97 16.16 -10.32
C ARG A 185 -36.32 16.43 -11.67
N TRP A 186 -35.08 15.97 -11.86
CA TRP A 186 -34.35 16.06 -13.12
C TRP A 186 -35.08 15.32 -14.26
N LEU A 187 -35.54 14.09 -14.00
CA LEU A 187 -36.27 13.29 -14.97
C LEU A 187 -37.68 13.83 -15.25
N ALA A 188 -38.30 14.49 -14.27
CA ALA A 188 -39.64 15.06 -14.40
C ALA A 188 -39.68 16.37 -15.21
N GLU A 189 -38.55 17.05 -15.42
CA GLU A 189 -38.48 18.31 -16.18
C GLU A 189 -38.28 18.04 -17.69
N PRO A 190 -39.29 18.31 -18.55
CA PRO A 190 -39.20 17.98 -19.98
C PRO A 190 -38.15 18.80 -20.74
N ARG A 191 -37.85 20.03 -20.30
CA ARG A 191 -36.83 20.88 -20.95
C ARG A 191 -35.42 20.30 -20.84
N LEU A 192 -35.17 19.44 -19.85
CA LEU A 192 -33.90 18.78 -19.58
C LEU A 192 -33.82 17.37 -20.19
N GLY A 193 -34.73 17.02 -21.11
CA GLY A 193 -34.80 15.70 -21.73
C GLY A 193 -33.54 15.29 -22.51
N GLU A 194 -32.88 16.25 -23.14
CA GLU A 194 -31.61 16.06 -23.89
C GLU A 194 -30.37 16.38 -23.04
N ALA A 195 -30.54 16.91 -21.84
CA ALA A 195 -29.46 17.26 -20.95
C ALA A 195 -29.02 16.04 -20.12
N ARG A 196 -27.72 16.00 -19.79
CA ARG A 196 -27.13 14.97 -18.91
C ARG A 196 -26.83 15.56 -17.54
N LEU A 197 -27.16 14.83 -16.47
CA LEU A 197 -26.72 15.14 -15.10
C LEU A 197 -25.44 14.35 -14.79
N ALA A 198 -24.31 15.05 -14.65
CA ALA A 198 -23.04 14.48 -14.22
C ALA A 198 -22.91 14.57 -12.69
N VAL A 199 -22.90 13.42 -12.04
CA VAL A 199 -22.78 13.30 -10.59
C VAL A 199 -21.33 12.95 -10.26
N VAL A 200 -20.67 13.85 -9.53
CA VAL A 200 -19.24 13.77 -9.20
C VAL A 200 -19.06 13.35 -7.75
N THR A 201 -18.47 12.19 -7.53
CA THR A 201 -18.10 11.66 -6.22
C THR A 201 -16.59 11.76 -6.01
N ARG A 202 -16.14 11.70 -4.75
CA ARG A 202 -14.72 11.58 -4.39
C ARG A 202 -14.48 10.21 -3.76
N SER A 203 -13.48 9.47 -4.24
CA SER A 203 -13.06 8.17 -3.71
C SER A 203 -14.20 7.19 -3.45
N ALA A 204 -15.28 7.22 -4.24
CA ALA A 204 -16.43 6.32 -4.09
C ALA A 204 -16.14 4.91 -4.61
N MET A 205 -15.14 4.77 -5.48
CA MET A 205 -14.81 3.50 -6.12
C MET A 205 -13.34 3.15 -5.91
N THR A 206 -13.08 1.88 -5.60
CA THR A 206 -11.72 1.34 -5.63
C THR A 206 -11.28 1.20 -7.08
N VAL A 207 -10.19 1.89 -7.42
CA VAL A 207 -9.54 1.88 -8.72
C VAL A 207 -8.12 1.37 -8.50
N ASP A 208 -7.67 0.42 -9.33
CA ASP A 208 -6.34 -0.22 -9.24
C ASP A 208 -6.04 -0.99 -7.93
N GLY A 209 -7.06 -1.32 -7.12
CA GLY A 209 -6.97 -2.28 -6.01
C GLY A 209 -6.16 -1.85 -4.78
N VAL A 210 -5.58 -0.64 -4.78
CA VAL A 210 -4.67 -0.15 -3.73
C VAL A 210 -5.06 1.27 -3.33
N ASP A 211 -6.26 1.45 -2.78
CA ASP A 211 -6.59 2.69 -2.08
C ASP A 211 -6.66 2.41 -0.58
N ALA A 212 -5.75 3.02 0.19
CA ALA A 212 -5.48 2.66 1.59
C ALA A 212 -6.68 2.94 2.53
N SER A 213 -7.57 3.86 2.15
CA SER A 213 -8.79 4.18 2.90
C SER A 213 -9.99 3.32 2.53
N GLY A 214 -9.88 2.50 1.47
CA GLY A 214 -11.04 1.88 0.83
C GLY A 214 -11.98 2.92 0.20
N PRO A 215 -13.05 2.48 -0.49
CA PRO A 215 -14.04 3.38 -1.09
C PRO A 215 -14.92 4.01 -0.01
N ASP A 216 -15.35 5.27 -0.19
CA ASP A 216 -16.40 5.89 0.61
C ASP A 216 -17.71 5.10 0.42
N PRO A 217 -18.22 4.42 1.46
CA PRO A 217 -19.41 3.59 1.34
C PRO A 217 -20.69 4.38 1.05
N ALA A 218 -20.79 5.63 1.51
CA ALA A 218 -21.94 6.49 1.24
C ALA A 218 -21.95 6.91 -0.23
N ALA A 219 -20.82 7.38 -0.74
CA ALA A 219 -20.68 7.74 -2.14
C ALA A 219 -20.78 6.51 -3.08
N ALA A 220 -20.32 5.33 -2.66
CA ALA A 220 -20.51 4.08 -3.39
C ALA A 220 -22.00 3.70 -3.49
N GLY A 221 -22.80 4.02 -2.47
CA GLY A 221 -24.27 3.88 -2.48
C GLY A 221 -24.92 4.72 -3.57
N VAL A 222 -24.45 5.96 -3.78
CA VAL A 222 -24.90 6.84 -4.88
C VAL A 222 -24.62 6.20 -6.25
N TRP A 223 -23.45 5.59 -6.42
CA TRP A 223 -23.12 4.82 -7.63
C TRP A 223 -24.07 3.63 -7.84
N GLY A 224 -24.48 2.94 -6.78
CA GLY A 224 -25.48 1.87 -6.87
C GLY A 224 -26.83 2.37 -7.37
N LEU A 225 -27.34 3.44 -6.74
CA LEU A 225 -28.61 4.08 -7.09
C LEU A 225 -28.64 4.56 -8.55
N LEU A 226 -27.63 5.35 -8.95
CA LEU A 226 -27.60 5.96 -10.27
C LEU A 226 -27.31 4.96 -11.39
N ARG A 227 -26.64 3.83 -11.12
CA ARG A 227 -26.53 2.73 -12.09
C ARG A 227 -27.89 2.13 -12.45
N SER A 228 -28.81 2.02 -11.49
CA SER A 228 -30.20 1.65 -11.77
C SER A 228 -30.87 2.71 -12.66
N ALA A 229 -30.76 3.98 -12.27
CA ALA A 229 -31.33 5.10 -13.03
C ALA A 229 -30.78 5.22 -14.46
N GLN A 230 -29.50 4.94 -14.69
CA GLN A 230 -28.86 4.87 -16.00
C GLN A 230 -29.45 3.76 -16.88
N THR A 231 -29.75 2.60 -16.27
CA THR A 231 -30.36 1.47 -16.98
C THR A 231 -31.80 1.81 -17.40
N GLU A 232 -32.55 2.50 -16.53
CA GLU A 232 -33.92 2.93 -16.80
C GLU A 232 -34.00 4.12 -17.76
N ASN A 233 -33.00 5.01 -17.74
CA ASN A 233 -32.97 6.26 -18.50
C ASN A 233 -31.61 6.45 -19.23
N PRO A 234 -31.37 5.72 -20.32
CA PRO A 234 -30.10 5.77 -21.05
C PRO A 234 -29.74 7.20 -21.48
N GLY A 235 -28.47 7.57 -21.29
CA GLY A 235 -27.94 8.87 -21.70
C GLY A 235 -28.33 10.06 -20.82
N ARG A 236 -29.11 9.88 -19.75
CA ARG A 236 -29.55 10.99 -18.86
C ARG A 236 -28.58 11.30 -17.71
N PHE A 237 -27.71 10.36 -17.34
CA PHE A 237 -26.80 10.48 -16.20
C PHE A 237 -25.37 10.07 -16.56
N LEU A 238 -24.39 10.78 -16.00
CA LEU A 238 -22.96 10.47 -16.06
C LEU A 238 -22.41 10.34 -14.64
N LEU A 239 -21.75 9.24 -14.31
CA LEU A 239 -21.09 9.04 -13.02
C LEU A 239 -19.60 9.32 -13.15
N VAL A 240 -19.06 10.17 -12.27
CA VAL A 240 -17.66 10.59 -12.28
C VAL A 240 -17.10 10.41 -10.88
N ASP A 241 -16.05 9.62 -10.71
CA ASP A 241 -15.36 9.50 -9.41
C ASP A 241 -13.95 10.10 -9.48
N VAL A 242 -13.60 10.99 -8.56
CA VAL A 242 -12.31 11.70 -8.56
C VAL A 242 -11.46 11.35 -7.33
N ASP A 243 -10.14 11.46 -7.45
CA ASP A 243 -9.24 11.42 -6.30
C ASP A 243 -9.09 12.81 -5.66
N ALA A 244 -8.41 12.86 -4.51
CA ALA A 244 -8.18 14.11 -3.79
C ALA A 244 -7.28 15.11 -4.54
N ALA A 245 -6.44 14.62 -5.45
CA ALA A 245 -5.50 15.41 -6.22
C ALA A 245 -6.08 15.98 -7.52
N THR A 246 -7.30 15.58 -7.89
CA THR A 246 -7.92 15.97 -9.16
C THR A 246 -8.23 17.47 -9.19
N GLU A 247 -7.69 18.16 -10.19
CA GLU A 247 -7.93 19.59 -10.42
C GLU A 247 -9.12 19.83 -11.37
N GLY A 248 -9.67 21.05 -11.36
CA GLY A 248 -10.85 21.41 -12.14
C GLY A 248 -10.69 21.23 -13.65
N ASP A 249 -9.52 21.57 -14.20
CA ASP A 249 -9.23 21.38 -15.62
C ASP A 249 -9.23 19.89 -16.00
N GLN A 250 -8.72 19.03 -15.11
CA GLN A 250 -8.71 17.59 -15.31
C GLN A 250 -10.13 17.01 -15.25
N LEU A 251 -10.95 17.49 -14.30
CA LEU A 251 -12.37 17.13 -14.22
C LEU A 251 -13.10 17.47 -15.53
N LEU A 252 -13.00 18.71 -16.00
CA LEU A 252 -13.69 19.15 -17.21
C LEU A 252 -13.20 18.40 -18.45
N ALA A 253 -11.91 18.16 -18.57
CA ALA A 253 -11.33 17.39 -19.68
C ALA A 253 -11.81 15.93 -19.66
N GLY A 254 -11.79 15.28 -18.50
CA GLY A 254 -12.23 13.88 -18.35
C GLY A 254 -13.71 13.69 -18.64
N VAL A 255 -14.54 14.61 -18.15
CA VAL A 255 -15.99 14.64 -18.46
C VAL A 255 -16.24 14.86 -19.95
N SER A 256 -15.48 15.76 -20.60
CA SER A 256 -15.60 15.98 -22.05
C SER A 256 -15.27 14.70 -22.83
N GLN A 257 -14.16 14.05 -22.47
CA GLN A 257 -13.74 12.79 -23.10
C GLN A 257 -14.80 11.69 -22.91
N ALA A 258 -15.37 11.56 -21.71
CA ALA A 258 -16.41 10.57 -21.46
C ALA A 258 -17.67 10.82 -22.30
N VAL A 259 -18.08 12.09 -22.46
CA VAL A 259 -19.21 12.46 -23.32
C VAL A 259 -18.91 12.12 -24.79
N GLU A 260 -17.72 12.43 -25.29
CA GLU A 260 -17.28 12.12 -26.66
C GLU A 260 -17.20 10.61 -26.94
N CYS A 261 -16.75 9.82 -25.96
CA CYS A 261 -16.65 8.37 -26.06
C CYS A 261 -17.94 7.63 -25.68
N GLU A 262 -19.02 8.36 -25.37
CA GLU A 262 -20.30 7.82 -24.91
C GLU A 262 -20.18 6.92 -23.66
N GLU A 263 -19.21 7.22 -22.80
CA GLU A 263 -18.98 6.49 -21.56
C GLU A 263 -19.92 7.02 -20.46
N PRO A 264 -20.79 6.18 -19.87
CA PRO A 264 -21.72 6.62 -18.83
C PRO A 264 -21.07 6.72 -17.44
N GLN A 265 -19.86 6.17 -17.28
CA GLN A 265 -19.17 6.04 -16.00
C GLN A 265 -17.67 6.21 -16.20
N LEU A 266 -17.02 7.03 -15.37
CA LEU A 266 -15.57 7.15 -15.33
C LEU A 266 -15.01 7.38 -13.92
N ALA A 267 -13.74 7.09 -13.75
CA ALA A 267 -12.91 7.52 -12.63
C ALA A 267 -11.70 8.32 -13.13
N LEU A 268 -11.35 9.39 -12.43
CA LEU A 268 -10.16 10.20 -12.65
C LEU A 268 -9.14 9.88 -11.56
N ARG A 269 -7.99 9.33 -11.98
CA ARG A 269 -6.87 8.99 -11.07
C ARG A 269 -5.55 9.45 -11.67
N GLY A 270 -4.83 10.32 -10.97
CA GLY A 270 -3.53 10.82 -11.45
C GLY A 270 -3.56 11.40 -12.87
N GLY A 271 -4.65 12.08 -13.24
CA GLY A 271 -4.87 12.64 -14.58
C GLY A 271 -5.28 11.63 -15.68
N ARG A 272 -5.47 10.34 -15.35
CA ARG A 272 -5.97 9.33 -16.28
C ARG A 272 -7.48 9.22 -16.21
N VAL A 273 -8.13 9.08 -17.37
CA VAL A 273 -9.55 8.74 -17.48
C VAL A 273 -9.71 7.23 -17.58
N LEU A 274 -10.35 6.64 -16.58
CA LEU A 274 -10.55 5.20 -16.45
C LEU A 274 -12.04 4.89 -16.52
N VAL A 275 -12.42 3.81 -17.19
CA VAL A 275 -13.80 3.38 -17.37
C VAL A 275 -13.99 1.95 -16.85
N PRO A 276 -15.10 1.65 -16.18
CA PRO A 276 -15.32 0.34 -15.58
C PRO A 276 -15.75 -0.66 -16.67
N ARG A 277 -15.16 -1.85 -16.64
CA ARG A 277 -15.47 -2.97 -17.54
C ARG A 277 -15.59 -4.25 -16.74
N LEU A 278 -16.60 -5.05 -17.06
CA LEU A 278 -16.75 -6.38 -16.49
C LEU A 278 -15.83 -7.33 -17.25
N VAL A 279 -14.81 -7.85 -16.58
CA VAL A 279 -13.85 -8.81 -17.14
C VAL A 279 -13.90 -10.12 -16.35
N ARG A 280 -13.40 -11.21 -16.93
CA ARG A 280 -13.28 -12.47 -16.18
C ARG A 280 -12.30 -12.26 -15.05
N ALA A 281 -12.65 -12.70 -13.84
CA ALA A 281 -11.77 -12.58 -12.69
C ALA A 281 -10.54 -13.43 -12.92
N ASP A 282 -9.38 -12.79 -13.08
CA ASP A 282 -8.11 -13.50 -13.15
C ASP A 282 -7.67 -13.82 -11.71
N MET A 283 -7.83 -15.09 -11.32
CA MET A 283 -7.42 -15.58 -10.00
C MET A 283 -5.97 -16.07 -10.00
N ARG A 284 -5.21 -15.90 -11.09
CA ARG A 284 -3.82 -16.39 -11.20
C ARG A 284 -2.92 -15.82 -10.11
N ASP A 285 -3.16 -14.58 -9.70
CA ASP A 285 -2.40 -13.89 -8.65
C ASP A 285 -3.11 -13.97 -7.28
N THR A 286 -4.17 -14.77 -7.15
CA THR A 286 -4.92 -14.93 -5.89
C THR A 286 -4.64 -16.29 -5.27
N LEU A 287 -4.14 -16.27 -4.03
CA LEU A 287 -3.91 -17.48 -3.25
C LEU A 287 -5.22 -17.98 -2.63
N VAL A 288 -5.66 -19.17 -3.03
CA VAL A 288 -6.87 -19.81 -2.51
C VAL A 288 -6.48 -20.96 -1.58
N PRO A 289 -6.93 -20.97 -0.32
CA PRO A 289 -6.67 -22.09 0.57
C PRO A 289 -7.41 -23.35 0.09
N PRO A 290 -6.80 -24.55 0.20
CA PRO A 290 -7.46 -25.77 -0.23
C PRO A 290 -8.78 -26.01 0.52
N PRO A 291 -9.87 -26.35 -0.19
CA PRO A 291 -11.17 -26.58 0.44
C PRO A 291 -11.08 -27.74 1.44
N GLY A 292 -11.65 -27.55 2.63
CA GLY A 292 -11.67 -28.57 3.68
C GLY A 292 -10.37 -28.77 4.45
N VAL A 293 -9.35 -27.94 4.22
CA VAL A 293 -8.10 -27.94 5.01
C VAL A 293 -8.16 -26.79 6.02
N PRO A 294 -8.48 -27.03 7.30
CA PRO A 294 -8.64 -25.97 8.29
C PRO A 294 -7.33 -25.35 8.75
N ALA A 295 -6.21 -26.09 8.63
CA ALA A 295 -4.88 -25.65 9.03
C ALA A 295 -3.94 -25.61 7.83
N TRP A 296 -3.60 -24.39 7.41
CA TRP A 296 -2.70 -24.09 6.31
C TRP A 296 -1.81 -22.90 6.67
N ARG A 297 -0.77 -22.65 5.89
CA ARG A 297 0.03 -21.42 5.99
C ARG A 297 0.51 -20.99 4.63
N LEU A 298 0.89 -19.73 4.50
CA LEU A 298 1.70 -19.25 3.38
C LEU A 298 3.13 -19.77 3.55
N ALA A 299 3.72 -20.20 2.45
CA ALA A 299 5.12 -20.57 2.38
C ALA A 299 5.68 -20.22 1.00
N SER A 300 6.94 -19.82 0.94
CA SER A 300 7.68 -19.74 -0.32
C SER A 300 8.10 -21.14 -0.75
N VAL A 301 7.66 -21.58 -1.93
CA VAL A 301 7.94 -22.91 -2.48
C VAL A 301 8.66 -22.76 -3.82
N GLY A 302 9.93 -23.15 -3.86
CA GLY A 302 10.75 -23.10 -5.07
C GLY A 302 11.67 -21.87 -5.11
N ALA A 303 11.59 -21.07 -6.17
CA ALA A 303 12.49 -19.92 -6.37
C ALA A 303 12.17 -18.79 -5.39
N ALA A 304 13.18 -18.01 -5.00
CA ALA A 304 13.02 -16.86 -4.10
C ALA A 304 12.43 -15.64 -4.85
N THR A 305 11.13 -15.70 -5.16
CA THR A 305 10.35 -14.65 -5.81
C THR A 305 8.97 -14.54 -5.16
N VAL A 306 8.26 -13.44 -5.38
CA VAL A 306 6.93 -13.23 -4.79
C VAL A 306 5.90 -14.24 -5.32
N GLU A 307 6.03 -14.65 -6.57
CA GLU A 307 5.15 -15.62 -7.24
C GLU A 307 5.31 -17.04 -6.70
N SER A 308 6.35 -17.31 -5.89
CA SER A 308 6.56 -18.62 -5.27
C SER A 308 5.82 -18.79 -3.94
N VAL A 309 5.17 -17.73 -3.44
CA VAL A 309 4.30 -17.86 -2.26
C VAL A 309 3.11 -18.75 -2.64
N SER A 310 2.89 -19.78 -1.84
CA SER A 310 1.78 -20.71 -2.02
C SER A 310 1.14 -21.07 -0.68
N VAL A 311 -0.11 -21.53 -0.73
CA VAL A 311 -0.79 -22.07 0.45
C VAL A 311 -0.41 -23.53 0.62
N VAL A 312 0.22 -23.86 1.75
CA VAL A 312 0.61 -25.24 2.08
C VAL A 312 -0.16 -25.75 3.30
N PRO A 313 -0.60 -27.02 3.32
CA PRO A 313 -1.16 -27.62 4.52
C PRO A 313 -0.18 -27.57 5.71
N CYS A 314 -0.72 -27.37 6.90
CA CYS A 314 0.05 -27.25 8.13
C CYS A 314 -0.65 -28.04 9.27
N PRO A 315 -0.88 -29.36 9.13
CA PRO A 315 -1.63 -30.13 10.11
C PRO A 315 -0.94 -30.20 11.49
N GLU A 316 0.38 -29.98 11.55
CA GLU A 316 1.16 -30.04 12.79
C GLU A 316 0.66 -29.04 13.86
N VAL A 317 0.05 -27.91 13.48
CA VAL A 317 -0.49 -26.92 14.44
C VAL A 317 -1.74 -27.42 15.18
N LEU A 318 -2.33 -28.52 14.74
CA LEU A 318 -3.49 -29.17 15.36
C LEU A 318 -3.10 -30.29 16.34
N GLU A 319 -1.82 -30.65 16.44
CA GLU A 319 -1.34 -31.64 17.39
C GLU A 319 -1.51 -31.16 18.85
N PRO A 320 -1.60 -32.04 19.86
CA PRO A 320 -1.74 -31.63 21.26
C PRO A 320 -0.65 -30.64 21.70
N LEU A 321 -1.03 -29.63 22.48
CA LEU A 321 -0.10 -28.59 22.94
C LEU A 321 0.95 -29.15 23.90
N ALA A 322 2.21 -28.76 23.68
CA ALA A 322 3.28 -28.96 24.66
C ALA A 322 3.16 -27.95 25.82
N SER A 323 3.89 -28.24 26.90
CA SER A 323 4.00 -27.35 28.08
C SER A 323 4.34 -25.92 27.65
N GLY A 324 3.64 -24.93 28.21
CA GLY A 324 3.87 -23.52 27.94
C GLY A 324 3.27 -23.00 26.61
N GLN A 325 2.62 -23.85 25.82
CA GLN A 325 2.09 -23.44 24.52
C GLN A 325 0.63 -22.93 24.56
N VAL A 326 0.32 -22.09 23.58
CA VAL A 326 -1.01 -21.52 23.33
C VAL A 326 -1.33 -21.67 21.85
N ARG A 327 -2.53 -22.17 21.53
CA ARG A 327 -3.06 -22.21 20.16
C ARG A 327 -3.88 -20.96 19.89
N ILE A 328 -3.62 -20.31 18.76
CA ILE A 328 -4.21 -19.02 18.40
C ILE A 328 -4.93 -19.16 17.05
N SER A 329 -6.17 -18.68 16.97
CA SER A 329 -6.83 -18.35 15.71
C SER A 329 -6.35 -16.97 15.28
N VAL A 330 -5.43 -16.94 14.33
CA VAL A 330 -4.81 -15.71 13.84
C VAL A 330 -5.86 -14.91 13.05
N ARG A 331 -5.94 -13.61 13.33
CA ARG A 331 -6.86 -12.68 12.68
C ARG A 331 -6.12 -11.69 11.77
N ALA A 332 -4.94 -11.27 12.19
CA ALA A 332 -4.04 -10.42 11.43
C ALA A 332 -2.59 -10.79 11.75
N ALA A 333 -1.68 -10.58 10.80
CA ALA A 333 -0.25 -10.83 10.95
C ALA A 333 0.54 -9.65 10.39
N GLY A 334 1.60 -9.24 11.08
CA GLY A 334 2.52 -8.22 10.61
C GLY A 334 3.44 -8.78 9.52
N ILE A 335 3.66 -8.00 8.46
CA ILE A 335 4.70 -8.30 7.46
C ILE A 335 5.88 -7.38 7.73
N ASN A 336 7.04 -7.97 8.03
CA ASN A 336 8.25 -7.24 8.33
C ASN A 336 9.19 -7.20 7.12
N PHE A 337 10.13 -6.25 7.10
CA PHE A 337 11.18 -6.20 6.07
C PHE A 337 11.99 -7.51 6.00
N ARG A 338 12.15 -8.18 7.16
CA ARG A 338 12.69 -9.53 7.27
C ARG A 338 11.97 -10.52 6.36
N ASP A 339 10.64 -10.54 6.37
CA ASP A 339 9.84 -11.50 5.59
C ASP A 339 10.06 -11.29 4.08
N VAL A 340 10.16 -10.04 3.65
CA VAL A 340 10.48 -9.67 2.25
C VAL A 340 11.87 -10.17 1.87
N LEU A 341 12.89 -9.97 2.72
CA LEU A 341 14.25 -10.45 2.43
C LEU A 341 14.32 -11.98 2.37
N ILE A 342 13.59 -12.68 3.25
CA ILE A 342 13.50 -14.15 3.22
C ILE A 342 12.85 -14.61 1.91
N LEU A 343 11.74 -13.98 1.53
CA LEU A 343 11.02 -14.30 0.30
C LEU A 343 11.87 -14.09 -0.96
N LEU A 344 12.71 -13.05 -0.98
CA LEU A 344 13.62 -12.74 -2.09
C LEU A 344 14.96 -13.50 -2.01
N GLY A 345 15.18 -14.32 -0.97
CA GLY A 345 16.42 -15.09 -0.82
C GLY A 345 17.64 -14.22 -0.54
N MET A 346 17.40 -13.01 -0.02
CA MET A 346 18.42 -12.02 0.33
C MET A 346 18.70 -11.99 1.84
N TYR A 347 18.00 -12.81 2.63
CA TYR A 347 18.20 -12.88 4.07
C TYR A 347 19.49 -13.67 4.39
N PRO A 348 20.41 -13.09 5.19
CA PRO A 348 21.73 -13.70 5.43
C PRO A 348 21.69 -14.95 6.32
N ASP A 349 20.66 -15.09 7.16
CA ASP A 349 20.49 -16.22 8.09
C ASP A 349 19.49 -17.26 7.56
N GLU A 350 19.40 -18.42 8.22
CA GLU A 350 18.33 -19.39 7.98
C GLU A 350 16.97 -18.79 8.39
N GLY A 351 16.21 -18.27 7.43
CA GLY A 351 14.87 -17.72 7.62
C GLY A 351 13.83 -18.51 6.86
N VAL A 352 12.64 -18.67 7.44
CA VAL A 352 11.50 -19.30 6.75
C VAL A 352 10.34 -18.33 6.67
N PHE A 353 9.79 -18.16 5.46
CA PHE A 353 8.67 -17.28 5.21
C PHE A 353 7.39 -17.86 5.82
N ARG A 354 7.08 -17.47 7.08
CA ARG A 354 5.92 -17.97 7.85
C ARG A 354 5.25 -16.90 8.72
N GLY A 355 5.83 -15.70 8.80
CA GLY A 355 5.38 -14.61 9.66
C GLY A 355 5.84 -14.81 11.10
N SER A 356 6.42 -13.75 11.68
CA SER A 356 7.02 -13.76 13.03
C SER A 356 6.21 -13.03 14.10
N GLU A 357 5.07 -12.44 13.73
CA GLU A 357 4.17 -11.76 14.65
C GLU A 357 2.73 -11.77 14.16
N GLY A 358 1.80 -11.57 15.10
CA GLY A 358 0.42 -11.31 14.74
C GLY A 358 -0.48 -11.09 15.94
N ALA A 359 -1.77 -11.04 15.64
CA ALA A 359 -2.84 -10.88 16.59
C ALA A 359 -3.99 -11.83 16.29
N GLY A 360 -4.63 -12.32 17.34
CA GLY A 360 -5.68 -13.33 17.21
C GLY A 360 -6.44 -13.62 18.49
N VAL A 361 -7.12 -14.75 18.48
CA VAL A 361 -7.94 -15.23 19.61
C VAL A 361 -7.38 -16.56 20.09
N VAL A 362 -7.19 -16.71 21.39
CA VAL A 362 -6.78 -17.98 21.99
C VAL A 362 -7.86 -19.03 21.77
N LEU A 363 -7.48 -20.18 21.19
CA LEU A 363 -8.34 -21.35 21.01
C LEU A 363 -8.18 -22.35 22.15
N GLU A 364 -6.94 -22.58 22.58
CA GLU A 364 -6.58 -23.61 23.56
C GLU A 364 -5.26 -23.22 24.25
N THR A 365 -5.10 -23.60 25.50
CA THR A 365 -3.86 -23.42 26.27
C THR A 365 -3.37 -24.76 26.80
N ALA A 366 -2.05 -24.91 26.92
CA ALA A 366 -1.47 -26.04 27.62
C ALA A 366 -1.86 -26.02 29.11
N PRO A 367 -1.92 -27.18 29.81
CA PRO A 367 -2.42 -27.26 31.18
C PRO A 367 -1.66 -26.40 32.22
N ASP A 368 -0.39 -26.08 31.95
CA ASP A 368 0.49 -25.29 32.80
C ASP A 368 0.42 -23.77 32.51
N VAL A 369 -0.29 -23.35 31.46
CA VAL A 369 -0.45 -21.94 31.10
C VAL A 369 -1.69 -21.36 31.79
N THR A 370 -1.46 -20.45 32.74
CA THR A 370 -2.53 -19.77 33.50
C THR A 370 -2.74 -18.30 33.12
N ALA A 371 -1.86 -17.74 32.30
CA ALA A 371 -1.90 -16.31 31.92
C ALA A 371 -2.99 -15.98 30.88
N PHE A 372 -3.50 -17.00 30.18
CA PHE A 372 -4.48 -16.84 29.11
C PHE A 372 -5.57 -17.92 29.22
N ALA A 373 -6.74 -17.62 28.69
CA ALA A 373 -7.86 -18.53 28.54
C ALA A 373 -8.42 -18.52 27.10
N PRO A 374 -9.08 -19.61 26.65
CA PRO A 374 -9.80 -19.61 25.38
C PRO A 374 -10.77 -18.44 25.26
N GLY A 375 -10.72 -17.74 24.13
CA GLY A 375 -11.49 -16.52 23.87
C GLY A 375 -10.72 -15.21 24.10
N ASP A 376 -9.58 -15.25 24.79
CA ASP A 376 -8.76 -14.06 25.00
C ASP A 376 -8.20 -13.52 23.68
N ARG A 377 -8.22 -12.19 23.55
CA ARG A 377 -7.61 -11.47 22.41
C ARG A 377 -6.14 -11.25 22.72
N VAL A 378 -5.25 -11.80 21.89
CA VAL A 378 -3.80 -11.75 22.12
C VAL A 378 -3.03 -11.23 20.91
N MET A 379 -1.92 -10.57 21.16
CA MET A 379 -0.91 -10.19 20.16
C MET A 379 0.48 -10.59 20.67
N GLY A 380 1.45 -10.75 19.77
CA GLY A 380 2.81 -11.05 20.19
C GLY A 380 3.73 -11.58 19.10
N LEU A 381 4.87 -12.11 19.52
CA LEU A 381 5.85 -12.76 18.67
C LEU A 381 5.58 -14.26 18.62
N PHE A 382 5.29 -14.77 17.43
CA PHE A 382 5.14 -16.19 17.19
C PHE A 382 5.31 -16.51 15.71
N GLU A 383 5.89 -17.67 15.45
CA GLU A 383 6.10 -18.18 14.09
C GLU A 383 4.81 -18.79 13.53
N GLY A 384 4.65 -18.73 12.20
CA GLY A 384 3.49 -19.31 11.52
C GLY A 384 2.27 -18.41 11.50
N ALA A 385 2.44 -17.11 11.75
CA ALA A 385 1.36 -16.13 11.73
C ALA A 385 0.70 -15.97 10.34
N PHE A 386 1.38 -16.35 9.25
CA PHE A 386 0.79 -16.35 7.91
C PHE A 386 -0.10 -17.57 7.65
N GLY A 387 -0.99 -17.88 8.57
CA GLY A 387 -1.98 -18.96 8.47
C GLY A 387 -3.14 -18.69 9.44
N PRO A 388 -4.27 -19.40 9.35
CA PRO A 388 -5.43 -19.15 10.20
C PRO A 388 -5.23 -19.65 11.64
N ILE A 389 -4.26 -20.54 11.85
CA ILE A 389 -3.96 -21.16 13.15
C ILE A 389 -2.44 -21.18 13.35
N ALA A 390 -1.99 -20.68 14.50
CA ALA A 390 -0.61 -20.76 14.95
C ALA A 390 -0.54 -21.33 16.38
N VAL A 391 0.62 -21.89 16.74
CA VAL A 391 0.94 -22.32 18.10
C VAL A 391 2.14 -21.52 18.57
N ALA A 392 2.00 -20.85 19.72
CA ALA A 392 2.98 -19.93 20.27
C ALA A 392 3.40 -20.35 21.69
N ASP A 393 4.60 -19.93 22.12
CA ASP A 393 4.97 -19.95 23.53
C ASP A 393 4.23 -18.81 24.25
N ALA A 394 3.61 -19.09 25.40
CA ALA A 394 2.83 -18.11 26.15
C ALA A 394 3.62 -16.85 26.51
N ARG A 395 4.95 -16.95 26.69
CA ARG A 395 5.83 -15.82 27.02
C ARG A 395 6.00 -14.83 25.88
N GLY A 396 5.76 -15.25 24.65
CA GLY A 396 5.79 -14.38 23.47
C GLY A 396 4.52 -13.57 23.27
N LEU A 397 3.52 -13.67 24.15
CA LEU A 397 2.18 -13.11 23.97
C LEU A 397 1.83 -12.08 25.05
N THR A 398 0.93 -11.16 24.70
CA THR A 398 0.22 -10.27 25.61
C THR A 398 -1.23 -10.08 25.14
N THR A 399 -2.10 -9.58 26.02
CA THR A 399 -3.48 -9.22 25.66
C THR A 399 -3.54 -8.01 24.73
N ILE A 400 -4.53 -7.96 23.86
CA ILE A 400 -4.81 -6.77 23.02
C ILE A 400 -5.58 -5.73 23.85
N PRO A 401 -5.19 -4.44 23.83
CA PRO A 401 -5.98 -3.36 24.42
C PRO A 401 -7.44 -3.34 23.88
N PRO A 402 -8.45 -3.04 24.71
CA PRO A 402 -9.86 -3.15 24.31
C PRO A 402 -10.21 -2.43 23.01
N ASP A 403 -9.67 -1.22 22.84
CA ASP A 403 -10.00 -0.30 21.74
C ASP A 403 -9.20 -0.53 20.46
N TRP A 404 -8.30 -1.52 20.44
CA TRP A 404 -7.49 -1.82 19.26
C TRP A 404 -8.16 -2.83 18.35
N THR A 405 -8.02 -2.67 17.04
CA THR A 405 -8.36 -3.71 16.07
C THR A 405 -7.28 -4.80 16.05
N TYR A 406 -7.56 -5.95 15.41
CA TYR A 406 -6.53 -6.98 15.22
C TYR A 406 -5.39 -6.48 14.32
N ASP A 407 -5.69 -5.66 13.31
CA ASP A 407 -4.68 -5.12 12.40
C ASP A 407 -3.71 -4.18 13.14
N GLN A 408 -4.26 -3.28 13.97
CA GLN A 408 -3.45 -2.41 14.83
C GLN A 408 -2.58 -3.22 15.79
N ALA A 409 -3.15 -4.26 16.40
CA ALA A 409 -2.43 -5.12 17.33
C ALA A 409 -1.35 -5.97 16.64
N ALA A 410 -1.56 -6.41 15.39
CA ALA A 410 -0.60 -7.22 14.66
C ALA A 410 0.62 -6.41 14.16
N ALA A 411 0.49 -5.08 14.01
CA ALA A 411 1.56 -4.21 13.57
C ALA A 411 2.57 -3.83 14.67
N VAL A 412 2.28 -4.17 15.93
CA VAL A 412 2.99 -3.65 17.11
C VAL A 412 4.16 -4.51 17.61
N PRO A 413 4.05 -5.84 17.75
CA PRO A 413 4.99 -6.64 18.54
C PRO A 413 6.46 -6.48 18.13
N VAL A 414 6.85 -6.77 16.89
CA VAL A 414 8.23 -6.70 16.40
C VAL A 414 8.71 -5.26 16.45
N ALA A 415 7.92 -4.30 15.96
CA ALA A 415 8.32 -2.91 15.90
C ALA A 415 8.65 -2.33 17.29
N TYR A 416 7.72 -2.49 18.24
CA TYR A 416 7.88 -1.96 19.59
C TYR A 416 8.88 -2.74 20.44
N LEU A 417 8.93 -4.07 20.34
CA LEU A 417 9.91 -4.85 21.08
C LEU A 417 11.33 -4.55 20.61
N THR A 418 11.53 -4.42 19.30
CA THR A 418 12.83 -4.06 18.72
C THR A 418 13.25 -2.67 19.18
N ALA A 419 12.37 -1.68 19.04
CA ALA A 419 12.65 -0.32 19.49
C ALA A 419 12.90 -0.21 21.00
N TRP A 420 12.11 -0.92 21.82
CA TRP A 420 12.28 -0.94 23.28
C TRP A 420 13.60 -1.56 23.67
N TYR A 421 13.92 -2.75 23.14
CA TYR A 421 15.18 -3.43 23.45
C TYR A 421 16.39 -2.57 23.03
N GLY A 422 16.35 -1.98 21.83
CA GLY A 422 17.42 -1.11 21.34
C GLY A 422 17.60 0.17 22.16
N LEU A 423 16.51 0.89 22.48
CA LEU A 423 16.58 2.19 23.15
C LEU A 423 16.67 2.09 24.68
N VAL A 424 15.95 1.16 25.29
CA VAL A 424 15.89 1.04 26.76
C VAL A 424 16.97 0.11 27.26
N ASP A 425 17.05 -1.11 26.73
CA ASP A 425 17.92 -2.13 27.31
C ASP A 425 19.38 -1.99 26.86
N LEU A 426 19.61 -1.68 25.58
CA LEU A 426 20.97 -1.56 25.03
C LEU A 426 21.52 -0.14 25.12
N ALA A 427 20.72 0.87 24.73
CA ALA A 427 21.18 2.25 24.77
C ALA A 427 21.06 2.90 26.15
N ASP A 428 20.22 2.39 27.05
CA ASP A 428 19.89 3.09 28.31
C ASP A 428 19.54 4.56 28.04
N LEU A 429 18.60 4.79 27.11
CA LEU A 429 18.23 6.13 26.64
C LEU A 429 17.72 6.99 27.81
N GLN A 430 18.39 8.12 28.04
CA GLN A 430 18.04 9.03 29.13
C GLN A 430 17.14 10.17 28.64
N PRO A 431 16.34 10.78 29.53
CA PRO A 431 15.68 12.04 29.25
C PRO A 431 16.70 13.09 28.78
N HIS A 432 16.35 13.86 27.76
CA HIS A 432 17.17 14.89 27.12
C HIS A 432 18.39 14.39 26.31
N ASP A 433 18.56 13.09 26.10
CA ASP A 433 19.52 12.59 25.11
C ASP A 433 19.14 13.06 23.71
N ASN A 434 20.11 13.47 22.90
CA ASN A 434 19.94 13.69 21.47
C ASN A 434 19.96 12.34 20.76
N LEU A 435 18.79 11.90 20.30
CA LEU A 435 18.58 10.63 19.62
C LEU A 435 18.40 10.86 18.11
N LEU A 436 19.20 10.18 17.30
CA LEU A 436 18.98 10.08 15.86
C LEU A 436 18.32 8.74 15.51
N ILE A 437 17.15 8.79 14.88
CA ILE A 437 16.40 7.63 14.37
C ILE A 437 16.45 7.63 12.85
N HIS A 438 17.11 6.63 12.26
CA HIS A 438 17.09 6.46 10.80
C HIS A 438 15.85 5.71 10.32
N ALA A 439 15.39 6.06 9.12
CA ALA A 439 14.18 5.49 8.50
C ALA A 439 12.95 5.57 9.43
N ALA A 440 12.75 6.74 10.04
CA ALA A 440 11.78 6.96 11.11
C ALA A 440 10.30 6.75 10.69
N THR A 441 10.01 6.70 9.39
CA THR A 441 8.66 6.41 8.86
C THR A 441 8.39 4.92 8.64
N GLY A 442 9.35 4.04 8.94
CA GLY A 442 9.12 2.59 9.03
C GLY A 442 8.53 2.18 10.39
N GLY A 443 8.04 0.94 10.50
CA GLY A 443 7.37 0.45 11.73
C GLY A 443 8.20 0.62 13.00
N VAL A 444 9.45 0.14 13.00
CA VAL A 444 10.38 0.33 14.14
C VAL A 444 10.68 1.81 14.36
N GLY A 445 10.91 2.58 13.29
CA GLY A 445 11.21 4.01 13.37
C GLY A 445 10.12 4.83 14.07
N MET A 446 8.85 4.53 13.75
CA MET A 446 7.69 5.13 14.41
C MET A 446 7.57 4.69 15.87
N ALA A 447 7.72 3.39 16.14
CA ALA A 447 7.71 2.88 17.51
C ALA A 447 8.83 3.50 18.37
N ALA A 448 10.04 3.63 17.82
CA ALA A 448 11.17 4.29 18.45
C ALA A 448 10.89 5.77 18.73
N THR A 449 10.21 6.46 17.81
CA THR A 449 9.80 7.86 18.01
C THR A 449 8.78 7.98 19.16
N HIS A 450 7.80 7.08 19.24
CA HIS A 450 6.83 7.06 20.35
C HIS A 450 7.50 6.78 21.70
N ILE A 451 8.39 5.77 21.76
CA ILE A 451 9.14 5.42 22.97
C ILE A 451 10.07 6.57 23.39
N ALA A 452 10.85 7.13 22.46
CA ALA A 452 11.76 8.22 22.74
C ALA A 452 11.04 9.47 23.27
N ARG A 453 9.85 9.77 22.74
CA ARG A 453 8.99 10.84 23.23
C ARG A 453 8.49 10.56 24.65
N HIS A 454 8.06 9.33 24.92
CA HIS A 454 7.64 8.91 26.26
C HIS A 454 8.79 9.04 27.29
N LEU A 455 10.03 8.74 26.88
CA LEU A 455 11.24 8.85 27.71
C LEU A 455 11.79 10.28 27.80
N GLY A 456 11.29 11.23 27.01
CA GLY A 456 11.69 12.63 27.04
C GLY A 456 13.01 12.96 26.32
N ALA A 457 13.40 12.16 25.31
CA ALA A 457 14.58 12.42 24.49
C ALA A 457 14.34 13.52 23.43
N HIS A 458 15.42 14.13 22.93
CA HIS A 458 15.41 15.07 21.80
C HIS A 458 15.56 14.31 20.47
N ILE A 459 14.48 14.24 19.70
CA ILE A 459 14.37 13.33 18.55
C ILE A 459 14.81 14.03 17.25
N HIS A 460 15.76 13.41 16.54
CA HIS A 460 16.19 13.76 15.20
C HIS A 460 15.90 12.56 14.27
N THR A 461 15.42 12.79 13.06
CA THR A 461 14.89 11.71 12.21
C THR A 461 15.30 11.80 10.75
N THR A 462 15.65 10.68 10.13
CA THR A 462 15.75 10.62 8.66
C THR A 462 14.62 9.82 8.03
N ALA A 463 14.14 10.28 6.88
CA ALA A 463 13.21 9.53 6.03
C ALA A 463 13.34 9.95 4.57
N HIS A 464 12.73 9.19 3.66
CA HIS A 464 12.59 9.61 2.26
C HIS A 464 11.88 10.97 2.19
N PRO A 465 12.33 11.92 1.35
CA PRO A 465 11.68 13.23 1.22
C PRO A 465 10.16 13.15 1.00
N ASP A 466 9.71 12.24 0.14
CA ASP A 466 8.27 12.03 -0.13
C ASP A 466 7.48 11.60 1.12
N LYS A 467 8.13 11.07 2.15
CA LYS A 467 7.54 10.62 3.41
C LYS A 467 7.71 11.64 4.55
N HIS A 468 8.27 12.83 4.30
CA HIS A 468 8.46 13.84 5.36
C HIS A 468 7.13 14.34 5.94
N HIS A 469 6.04 14.33 5.16
CA HIS A 469 4.71 14.63 5.66
C HIS A 469 4.30 13.69 6.80
N VAL A 470 4.70 12.41 6.79
CA VAL A 470 4.43 11.46 7.89
C VAL A 470 5.13 11.90 9.18
N LEU A 471 6.38 12.35 9.08
CA LEU A 471 7.14 12.84 10.25
C LEU A 471 6.53 14.11 10.84
N GLU A 472 5.98 14.98 9.98
CA GLU A 472 5.25 16.16 10.41
C GLU A 472 3.98 15.79 11.19
N HIS A 473 3.20 14.82 10.71
CA HIS A 473 2.04 14.29 11.46
C HIS A 473 2.44 13.63 12.78
N LEU A 474 3.65 13.06 12.86
CA LEU A 474 4.24 12.55 14.11
C LEU A 474 4.77 13.67 15.02
N GLY A 475 4.66 14.93 14.63
CA GLY A 475 5.06 16.10 15.43
C GLY A 475 6.56 16.36 15.44
N ILE A 476 7.33 15.84 14.48
CA ILE A 476 8.74 16.19 14.30
C ILE A 476 8.79 17.44 13.42
N ASP A 477 9.46 18.52 13.84
CA ASP A 477 9.54 19.77 13.07
C ASP A 477 10.62 19.75 11.96
N ALA A 478 10.67 20.80 11.14
CA ALA A 478 11.54 20.87 9.96
C ALA A 478 13.03 20.76 10.27
N ASP A 479 13.48 21.30 11.40
CA ASP A 479 14.90 21.30 11.76
C ASP A 479 15.36 19.90 12.22
N HIS A 480 14.41 19.07 12.66
CA HIS A 480 14.65 17.71 13.16
C HIS A 480 14.35 16.62 12.13
N ARG A 481 14.06 16.98 10.87
CA ARG A 481 13.81 16.05 9.75
C ARG A 481 14.86 16.21 8.66
N ALA A 482 15.47 15.10 8.24
CA ALA A 482 16.42 15.10 7.14
C ALA A 482 16.17 13.95 6.15
N SER A 483 16.78 14.06 4.96
CA SER A 483 16.71 13.02 3.93
C SER A 483 17.46 11.76 4.40
N SER A 484 16.86 10.59 4.20
CA SER A 484 17.56 9.29 4.33
C SER A 484 18.25 8.84 3.03
N ARG A 485 18.35 9.73 2.03
CA ARG A 485 18.93 9.47 0.70
C ARG A 485 20.14 10.35 0.39
N THR A 486 20.51 11.24 1.31
CA THR A 486 21.70 12.08 1.20
C THR A 486 22.42 12.11 2.56
N LEU A 487 23.67 12.55 2.56
CA LEU A 487 24.47 12.69 3.80
C LEU A 487 24.29 14.05 4.49
N ASP A 488 23.39 14.90 3.98
CA ASP A 488 23.22 16.27 4.48
C ASP A 488 22.76 16.31 5.94
N PHE A 489 22.13 15.23 6.44
CA PHE A 489 21.75 15.08 7.84
C PHE A 489 22.95 15.23 8.79
N GLU A 490 24.17 14.88 8.36
CA GLU A 490 25.38 15.08 9.17
C GLU A 490 25.63 16.56 9.46
N THR A 491 25.48 17.42 8.45
CA THR A 491 25.70 18.86 8.62
C THR A 491 24.52 19.52 9.32
N THR A 492 23.29 19.14 8.95
CA THR A 492 22.07 19.64 9.58
C THR A 492 22.10 19.40 11.08
N TYR A 493 22.34 18.16 11.52
CA TYR A 493 22.23 17.84 12.93
C TYR A 493 23.42 18.26 13.78
N ARG A 494 24.61 18.40 13.17
CA ARG A 494 25.72 19.09 13.84
C ARG A 494 25.36 20.55 14.12
N THR A 495 24.59 21.18 13.24
CA THR A 495 24.13 22.57 13.43
C THR A 495 23.03 22.67 14.47
N THR A 496 21.98 21.85 14.39
CA THR A 496 20.84 21.90 15.33
C THR A 496 21.24 21.58 16.76
N THR A 497 22.23 20.69 16.95
CA THR A 497 22.78 20.34 18.26
C THR A 497 23.90 21.29 18.73
N ASN A 498 24.13 22.42 18.04
CA ASN A 498 25.20 23.38 18.35
C ASN A 498 26.60 22.74 18.47
N GLY A 499 26.86 21.72 17.65
CA GLY A 499 28.13 20.99 17.61
C GLY A 499 28.26 19.85 18.62
N HIS A 500 27.27 19.63 19.50
CA HIS A 500 27.28 18.52 20.46
C HIS A 500 27.23 17.14 19.77
N GLY A 501 26.39 17.00 18.74
CA GLY A 501 26.16 15.71 18.08
C GLY A 501 25.06 14.89 18.75
N MET A 502 25.12 13.57 18.57
CA MET A 502 24.11 12.61 19.05
C MET A 502 24.61 11.80 20.24
N ASP A 503 23.78 11.66 21.25
CA ASP A 503 24.06 10.80 22.41
C ASP A 503 23.71 9.34 22.11
N VAL A 504 22.70 9.11 21.28
CA VAL A 504 22.27 7.80 20.79
C VAL A 504 21.95 7.86 19.30
N VAL A 505 22.35 6.83 18.56
CA VAL A 505 21.92 6.61 17.17
C VAL A 505 21.25 5.24 17.08
N LEU A 506 20.00 5.20 16.61
CA LEU A 506 19.33 3.97 16.20
C LEU A 506 19.42 3.84 14.68
N ASN A 507 20.33 2.99 14.21
CA ASN A 507 20.69 2.86 12.80
C ASN A 507 19.99 1.69 12.09
N SER A 508 19.63 1.93 10.84
CA SER A 508 19.17 0.91 9.87
C SER A 508 19.71 1.15 8.45
N LEU A 509 20.58 2.15 8.27
CA LEU A 509 21.23 2.45 6.99
C LEU A 509 22.60 1.75 6.91
N ALA A 510 23.19 1.70 5.72
CA ALA A 510 24.45 1.01 5.46
C ALA A 510 25.47 1.91 4.73
N GLY A 511 26.74 1.49 4.71
CA GLY A 511 27.81 2.13 3.96
C GLY A 511 28.16 3.52 4.51
N GLU A 512 28.31 4.50 3.61
CA GLU A 512 28.71 5.87 3.95
C GLU A 512 27.74 6.57 4.92
N TYR A 513 26.48 6.13 4.97
CA TYR A 513 25.49 6.62 5.94
C TYR A 513 25.85 6.20 7.36
N THR A 514 26.24 4.93 7.56
CA THR A 514 26.73 4.43 8.86
C THR A 514 27.96 5.21 9.30
N ASP A 515 28.89 5.46 8.37
CA ASP A 515 30.12 6.21 8.65
C ASP A 515 29.81 7.66 9.08
N ALA A 516 28.85 8.32 8.41
CA ALA A 516 28.37 9.66 8.78
C ALA A 516 27.70 9.69 10.16
N SER A 517 26.90 8.67 10.47
CA SER A 517 26.23 8.56 11.76
C SER A 517 27.19 8.28 12.91
N LEU A 518 28.27 7.51 12.67
CA LEU A 518 29.36 7.32 13.64
C LEU A 518 30.11 8.64 13.92
N ARG A 519 30.30 9.50 12.92
CA ARG A 519 30.91 10.84 13.09
C ARG A 519 30.00 11.87 13.75
N LEU A 520 28.70 11.61 13.82
CA LEU A 520 27.74 12.44 14.53
C LEU A 520 27.68 12.16 16.03
N LEU A 521 28.15 11.00 16.49
CA LEU A 521 28.09 10.67 17.91
C LEU A 521 28.97 11.60 18.76
N ALA A 522 28.39 12.06 19.86
CA ALA A 522 29.10 12.77 20.92
C ALA A 522 30.05 11.80 21.66
N PRO A 523 31.08 12.32 22.37
CA PRO A 523 31.87 11.48 23.29
C PRO A 523 30.97 10.79 24.32
N GLY A 524 31.11 9.46 24.46
CA GLY A 524 30.22 8.62 25.28
C GLY A 524 28.99 8.10 24.53
N GLY A 525 28.83 8.47 23.25
CA GLY A 525 27.67 8.14 22.44
C GLY A 525 27.50 6.64 22.19
N ARG A 526 26.24 6.22 21.97
CA ARG A 526 25.85 4.82 21.80
C ARG A 526 25.27 4.60 20.40
N PHE A 527 25.93 3.75 19.63
CA PHE A 527 25.50 3.35 18.30
C PHE A 527 24.78 2.02 18.37
N ILE A 528 23.48 2.02 18.06
CA ILE A 528 22.62 0.85 18.10
C ILE A 528 22.26 0.47 16.66
N GLU A 529 22.92 -0.56 16.14
CA GLU A 529 22.78 -1.08 14.79
C GLU A 529 21.69 -2.16 14.73
N MET A 530 20.69 -1.91 13.88
CA MET A 530 19.63 -2.87 13.55
C MET A 530 19.79 -3.48 12.16
N GLY A 531 20.64 -2.88 11.32
CA GLY A 531 20.92 -3.36 9.98
C GLY A 531 21.55 -4.76 10.01
N LYS A 532 21.07 -5.64 9.13
CA LYS A 532 21.68 -6.96 8.91
C LYS A 532 22.77 -6.95 7.85
N THR A 533 22.82 -5.89 7.06
CA THR A 533 23.83 -5.68 6.01
C THR A 533 24.85 -4.67 6.52
N ASP A 534 26.14 -4.89 6.22
CA ASP A 534 27.21 -3.95 6.60
C ASP A 534 27.42 -3.79 8.12
N ILE A 535 27.21 -4.87 8.90
CA ILE A 535 27.54 -4.91 10.33
C ILE A 535 29.05 -4.66 10.51
N ARG A 536 29.41 -3.74 11.40
CA ARG A 536 30.79 -3.34 11.64
C ARG A 536 31.41 -4.17 12.76
N ASP A 537 32.71 -4.41 12.64
CA ASP A 537 33.49 -5.09 13.68
C ASP A 537 33.61 -4.18 14.93
N PRO A 538 33.08 -4.61 16.10
CA PRO A 538 33.17 -3.82 17.33
C PRO A 538 34.60 -3.46 17.73
N GLU A 539 35.59 -4.32 17.47
CA GLU A 539 36.99 -4.02 17.80
C GLU A 539 37.55 -2.91 16.91
N HIS A 540 37.18 -2.93 15.62
CA HIS A 540 37.55 -1.89 14.68
C HIS A 540 36.94 -0.54 15.07
N ILE A 541 35.66 -0.53 15.46
CA ILE A 541 34.96 0.68 15.93
C ILE A 541 35.62 1.21 17.21
N ALA A 542 35.88 0.35 18.20
CA ALA A 542 36.53 0.76 19.44
C ALA A 542 37.93 1.36 19.20
N THR A 543 38.63 0.91 18.15
CA THR A 543 39.96 1.44 17.79
C THR A 543 39.87 2.82 17.14
N HIS A 544 38.91 3.04 16.23
CA HIS A 544 38.79 4.29 15.46
C HIS A 544 37.91 5.35 16.14
N HIS A 545 37.02 4.92 17.03
CA HIS A 545 36.08 5.72 17.80
C HIS A 545 36.12 5.30 19.28
N PRO A 546 37.22 5.54 20.01
CA PRO A 546 37.43 4.99 21.37
C PRO A 546 36.46 5.52 22.44
N HIS A 547 35.63 6.51 22.09
CA HIS A 547 34.67 7.13 23.00
C HIS A 547 33.23 6.71 22.72
N ILE A 548 32.98 5.81 21.77
CA ILE A 548 31.61 5.35 21.47
C ILE A 548 31.43 3.89 21.84
N THR A 549 30.20 3.53 22.17
CA THR A 549 29.78 2.15 22.34
C THR A 549 29.02 1.70 21.10
N TYR A 550 29.39 0.57 20.50
CA TYR A 550 28.71 0.01 19.33
C TYR A 550 28.05 -1.32 19.70
N HIS A 551 26.75 -1.41 19.48
CA HIS A 551 25.96 -2.61 19.65
C HIS A 551 25.22 -2.90 18.35
N HIS A 552 25.42 -4.10 17.79
CA HIS A 552 24.51 -4.65 16.79
C HIS A 552 23.64 -5.73 17.46
N TYR A 553 22.37 -5.82 17.10
CA TYR A 553 21.48 -6.79 17.71
C TYR A 553 20.41 -7.30 16.75
N ASP A 554 19.94 -8.51 17.04
CA ASP A 554 18.71 -9.08 16.48
C ASP A 554 17.84 -9.48 17.68
N LEU A 555 16.65 -8.89 17.78
CA LEU A 555 15.74 -9.08 18.91
C LEU A 555 15.51 -10.56 19.24
N VAL A 556 15.31 -11.39 18.22
CA VAL A 556 14.92 -12.79 18.40
C VAL A 556 16.07 -13.61 18.99
N THR A 557 17.30 -13.31 18.60
CA THR A 557 18.49 -14.02 19.09
C THR A 557 19.06 -13.43 20.38
N ALA A 558 18.86 -12.13 20.62
CA ALA A 558 19.51 -11.40 21.71
C ALA A 558 18.72 -11.35 23.03
N ALA A 559 17.39 -11.21 22.99
CA ALA A 559 16.60 -10.96 24.20
C ALA A 559 16.21 -12.25 24.96
N GLY A 560 15.83 -13.31 24.24
CA GLY A 560 15.22 -14.51 24.82
C GLY A 560 13.77 -14.29 25.28
N LEU A 561 12.97 -15.36 25.34
CA LEU A 561 11.52 -15.27 25.57
C LEU A 561 11.13 -14.74 26.95
N ASP A 562 11.92 -15.01 28.00
CA ASP A 562 11.62 -14.51 29.35
C ASP A 562 11.77 -12.98 29.43
N HIS A 563 12.75 -12.42 28.75
CA HIS A 563 12.92 -10.96 28.67
C HIS A 563 11.88 -10.33 27.75
N ILE A 564 11.55 -10.97 26.62
CA ILE A 564 10.44 -10.54 25.76
C ILE A 564 9.13 -10.45 26.54
N ALA A 565 8.82 -11.44 27.39
CA ALA A 565 7.63 -11.41 28.24
C ALA A 565 7.62 -10.19 29.19
N HIS A 566 8.79 -9.85 29.75
CA HIS A 566 8.94 -8.67 30.61
C HIS A 566 8.68 -7.37 29.84
N ILE A 567 9.29 -7.22 28.65
CA ILE A 567 9.07 -6.03 27.81
C ILE A 567 7.61 -5.94 27.36
N LEU A 568 7.00 -7.05 26.90
CA LEU A 568 5.59 -7.10 26.50
C LEU A 568 4.66 -6.68 27.64
N THR A 569 4.95 -7.09 28.88
CA THR A 569 4.17 -6.67 30.06
C THR A 569 4.24 -5.16 30.26
N THR A 570 5.44 -4.58 30.16
CA THR A 570 5.65 -3.13 30.28
C THR A 570 4.96 -2.37 29.15
N LEU A 571 5.15 -2.78 27.91
CA LEU A 571 4.51 -2.18 26.73
C LEU A 571 2.99 -2.25 26.82
N ASN A 572 2.44 -3.39 27.22
CA ASN A 572 0.99 -3.56 27.39
C ASN A 572 0.42 -2.58 28.44
N HIS A 573 1.14 -2.32 29.53
CA HIS A 573 0.74 -1.30 30.49
C HIS A 573 0.72 0.11 29.86
N LEU A 574 1.73 0.45 29.05
CA LEU A 574 1.79 1.74 28.35
C LEU A 574 0.70 1.88 27.28
N PHE A 575 0.37 0.81 26.56
CA PHE A 575 -0.72 0.81 25.57
C PHE A 575 -2.10 0.96 26.24
N THR A 576 -2.35 0.19 27.30
CA THR A 576 -3.65 0.20 28.02
C THR A 576 -3.89 1.50 28.79
N THR A 577 -2.83 2.24 29.15
CA THR A 577 -2.92 3.57 29.75
C THR A 577 -2.83 4.70 28.72
N SER A 578 -2.88 4.38 27.43
CA SER A 578 -2.82 5.33 26.30
C SER A 578 -1.56 6.20 26.29
N GLN A 579 -0.46 5.73 26.86
CA GLN A 579 0.83 6.43 26.86
C GLN A 579 1.63 6.16 25.58
N LEU A 580 1.38 5.03 24.92
CA LEU A 580 1.92 4.72 23.59
C LEU A 580 0.76 4.39 22.63
N PRO A 581 0.74 4.94 21.41
CA PRO A 581 -0.31 4.67 20.43
C PRO A 581 -0.02 3.41 19.60
N PRO A 582 -1.02 2.80 18.93
CA PRO A 582 -0.76 1.80 17.91
C PRO A 582 -0.01 2.42 16.71
N LEU A 583 0.58 1.58 15.86
CA LEU A 583 1.12 2.03 14.57
C LEU A 583 0.01 2.14 13.51
N PRO A 584 0.17 3.00 12.48
CA PRO A 584 -0.67 2.95 11.29
C PRO A 584 -0.59 1.55 10.64
N THR A 585 -1.73 1.00 10.22
CA THR A 585 -1.82 -0.35 9.63
C THR A 585 -1.44 -0.38 8.15
N HIS A 586 -1.37 0.79 7.51
CA HIS A 586 -0.92 0.99 6.13
C HIS A 586 -0.04 2.26 6.08
N THR A 587 1.16 2.16 5.49
CA THR A 587 2.17 3.24 5.44
C THR A 587 2.86 3.36 4.08
#